data_AF-A0A9P4WUK2-F1
#
_entry.id   AF-A0A9P4WUK2-F1
#
_cell.length_a   1.000
_cell.length_b   1.000
_cell.length_c   1.000
_cell.angle_alpha   90.00
_cell.angle_beta   90.00
_cell.angle_gamma   90.00
#
_symmetry.space_group_name_H-M   'P 1'
#
loop_
_entity.id
_entity.type
_entity.pdbx_description
1 polymer ?
#
loop_
_entity_poly.entity_id
_entity_poly.type
_entity_poly.pdbx_seq_one_letter_code
_entity_poly.pdbx_strand_id
1 'polypeptide(L)'
;MGIPGLARRSEPYAECRSAQQLDGYEAIVDGPSLAYHAHKLALDGSPRVPSYAEINTEAIRWLNSLETANIKVSKIVFDGALPLSKRSERVHRLEQNNNRVRNYRVQYPASSCPVPTYLGSILHAFLAPSLREALLDTPFASRTRIEPGEADDWCALHAKDYARSIIFTSDTDLLLYGYPPETLIVFFQDADVTTGFKAYCPEHMRQRMQLQHLAQFAFAMTREPSHTSDDLLRDAKSLELSSDTYLEFSRRYAGRTAVASHVSEADGQPLPLQMLDVRVSEFIYQALDSSPTPQVYLPLLVEDPNQSSAWGSGQDYRELAYSILVPKTSIVHEYRRKAQGISVQELSMQGMDVSATDMMAHISGVSKWASDRTISRALMWPLFALSIVLLDSKTTPAVPTVLRMLNGDFDNSWEFIHLTARLQAVLYSLRILRQVITVREALKGHDKTSTDDVTLQMSKELSSLPSIADTFTVPGQTRKILAQHEVLRNMVEEIYKASGVEIPVDHASIKKKKKQSREAERKKKKQEQRQRAKPQTSNVYAMLDS
;
A
#
# COMPACT_ATOMS: atom_id res chain seq x y z
N MET A 1 -14.48 8.27 -7.25
CA MET A 1 -14.77 8.50 -5.83
C MET A 1 -15.85 9.57 -5.75
N GLY A 2 -16.57 9.66 -4.63
CA GLY A 2 -17.70 10.58 -4.47
C GLY A 2 -19.03 10.09 -5.06
N ILE A 3 -19.97 11.02 -5.25
CA ILE A 3 -21.35 10.72 -5.68
C ILE A 3 -21.41 10.04 -7.06
N PRO A 4 -22.02 8.83 -7.16
CA PRO A 4 -22.15 8.10 -8.41
C PRO A 4 -22.81 8.92 -9.52
N GLY A 5 -22.15 8.99 -10.68
CA GLY A 5 -22.64 9.67 -11.87
C GLY A 5 -22.45 11.19 -11.88
N LEU A 6 -21.99 11.81 -10.78
CA LEU A 6 -21.84 13.27 -10.69
C LEU A 6 -20.82 13.80 -11.70
N ALA A 7 -19.66 13.13 -11.87
CA ALA A 7 -18.67 13.50 -12.89
C ALA A 7 -19.28 13.59 -14.29
N ARG A 8 -19.99 12.53 -14.72
CA ARG A 8 -20.65 12.48 -16.04
C ARG A 8 -21.69 13.58 -16.21
N ARG A 9 -22.47 13.89 -15.18
CA ARG A 9 -23.51 14.93 -15.25
C ARG A 9 -22.95 16.35 -15.14
N SER A 10 -21.72 16.49 -14.65
CA SER A 10 -21.01 17.77 -14.56
C SER A 10 -20.25 18.12 -15.84
N GLU A 11 -19.95 17.14 -16.68
CA GLU A 11 -19.19 17.30 -17.93
C GLU A 11 -19.62 18.48 -18.82
N PRO A 12 -20.92 18.76 -19.05
CA PRO A 12 -21.36 19.90 -19.88
C PRO A 12 -20.94 21.27 -19.35
N TYR A 13 -20.52 21.36 -18.09
CA TYR A 13 -20.11 22.60 -17.43
C TYR A 13 -18.60 22.75 -17.34
N ALA A 14 -17.84 21.78 -17.84
CA ALA A 14 -16.39 21.85 -17.84
C ALA A 14 -15.87 22.85 -18.88
N GLU A 15 -14.76 23.49 -18.59
CA GLU A 15 -14.03 24.37 -19.50
C GLU A 15 -12.61 23.82 -19.69
N CYS A 16 -12.21 23.65 -20.96
CA CYS A 16 -10.82 23.31 -21.26
C CYS A 16 -9.95 24.55 -21.08
N ARG A 17 -8.91 24.44 -20.26
CA ARG A 17 -7.95 25.52 -20.00
C ARG A 17 -6.53 25.05 -20.24
N SER A 18 -5.75 25.85 -20.96
CA SER A 18 -4.32 25.57 -21.13
C SER A 18 -3.54 25.95 -19.87
N ALA A 19 -2.32 25.42 -19.73
CA ALA A 19 -1.39 25.81 -18.67
C ALA A 19 -1.23 27.35 -18.57
N GLN A 20 -1.10 28.04 -19.71
CA GLN A 20 -0.93 29.50 -19.73
C GLN A 20 -2.16 30.24 -19.19
N GLN A 21 -3.37 29.70 -19.37
CA GLN A 21 -4.60 30.29 -18.83
C GLN A 21 -4.72 30.09 -17.32
N LEU A 22 -3.96 29.16 -16.76
CA LEU A 22 -3.90 28.84 -15.34
C LEU A 22 -2.68 29.49 -14.66
N ASP A 23 -1.97 30.37 -15.36
CA ASP A 23 -0.82 31.08 -14.81
C ASP A 23 -1.19 31.87 -13.53
N GLY A 24 -0.42 31.66 -12.46
CA GLY A 24 -0.64 32.32 -11.16
C GLY A 24 -1.74 31.69 -10.31
N TYR A 25 -2.27 30.53 -10.71
CA TYR A 25 -3.10 29.70 -9.82
C TYR A 25 -2.22 28.86 -8.88
N GLU A 26 -2.74 28.58 -7.69
CA GLU A 26 -2.11 27.68 -6.73
C GLU A 26 -2.80 26.31 -6.69
N ALA A 27 -2.02 25.24 -6.90
CA ALA A 27 -2.48 23.87 -6.93
C ALA A 27 -2.53 23.23 -5.53
N ILE A 28 -3.70 22.72 -5.18
CA ILE A 28 -3.98 21.91 -4.01
C ILE A 28 -4.21 20.49 -4.50
N VAL A 29 -3.43 19.54 -4.00
CA VAL A 29 -3.40 18.18 -4.56
C VAL A 29 -3.88 17.17 -3.53
N ASP A 30 -4.92 16.43 -3.88
CA ASP A 30 -5.37 15.25 -3.14
C ASP A 30 -4.34 14.12 -3.34
N GLY A 31 -3.54 13.87 -2.30
CA GLY A 31 -2.41 12.95 -2.29
C GLY A 31 -2.80 11.48 -2.52
N PRO A 32 -3.81 10.93 -1.82
CA PRO A 32 -4.34 9.61 -2.10
C PRO A 32 -4.75 9.45 -3.56
N SER A 33 -5.53 10.40 -4.11
CA SER A 33 -5.93 10.37 -5.52
C SER A 33 -4.74 10.49 -6.47
N LEU A 34 -3.73 11.31 -6.15
CA LEU A 34 -2.49 11.41 -6.92
C LEU A 34 -1.77 10.06 -7.02
N ALA A 35 -1.72 9.28 -5.93
CA ALA A 35 -1.06 7.98 -5.93
C ALA A 35 -1.73 6.99 -6.91
N TYR A 36 -3.07 7.00 -6.98
CA TYR A 36 -3.81 6.18 -7.96
C TYR A 36 -3.67 6.71 -9.39
N HIS A 37 -3.64 8.03 -9.58
CA HIS A 37 -3.39 8.62 -10.89
C HIS A 37 -2.00 8.25 -11.42
N ALA A 38 -0.97 8.39 -10.59
CA ALA A 38 0.39 8.02 -10.92
C ALA A 38 0.54 6.52 -11.22
N HIS A 39 -0.21 5.66 -10.52
CA HIS A 39 -0.28 4.23 -10.87
C HIS A 39 -0.81 4.03 -12.30
N LYS A 40 -1.86 4.76 -12.71
CA LYS A 40 -2.38 4.71 -14.07
C LYS A 40 -1.33 5.18 -15.09
N LEU A 41 -0.68 6.32 -14.84
CA LEU A 41 0.39 6.83 -15.71
C LEU A 41 1.54 5.83 -15.86
N ALA A 42 1.96 5.20 -14.78
CA ALA A 42 3.04 4.21 -14.79
C ALA A 42 2.67 2.95 -15.58
N LEU A 43 1.40 2.54 -15.52
CA LEU A 43 0.88 1.41 -16.28
C LEU A 43 0.74 1.75 -17.77
N ASP A 44 0.27 2.94 -18.12
CA ASP A 44 0.15 3.37 -19.52
C ASP A 44 1.52 3.50 -20.20
N GLY A 45 2.56 3.85 -19.43
CA GLY A 45 3.95 3.94 -19.89
C GLY A 45 4.73 2.62 -19.95
N SER A 46 4.15 1.48 -19.52
CA SER A 46 4.88 0.22 -19.42
C SER A 46 4.03 -1.03 -19.67
N PRO A 47 4.50 -2.02 -20.47
CA PRO A 47 3.76 -3.26 -20.69
C PRO A 47 3.78 -4.22 -19.46
N ARG A 48 4.51 -3.87 -18.40
CA ARG A 48 4.67 -4.67 -17.18
C ARG A 48 4.02 -3.99 -15.99
N VAL A 49 3.80 -4.73 -14.91
CA VAL A 49 3.30 -4.16 -13.65
C VAL A 49 4.36 -3.18 -13.11
N PRO A 50 4.01 -1.92 -12.82
CA PRO A 50 4.94 -0.97 -12.27
C PRO A 50 5.26 -1.28 -10.80
N SER A 51 6.49 -1.02 -10.38
CA SER A 51 6.89 -1.01 -8.97
C SER A 51 6.41 0.27 -8.28
N TYR A 52 6.39 0.27 -6.94
CA TYR A 52 6.10 1.49 -6.17
C TYR A 52 7.05 2.65 -6.50
N ALA A 53 8.35 2.38 -6.74
CA ALA A 53 9.32 3.40 -7.12
C ALA A 53 8.98 4.07 -8.46
N GLU A 54 8.52 3.30 -9.44
CA GLU A 54 8.10 3.81 -10.74
C GLU A 54 6.84 4.66 -10.61
N ILE A 55 5.88 4.22 -9.82
CA ILE A 55 4.66 4.99 -9.53
C ILE A 55 4.98 6.31 -8.83
N ASN A 56 5.86 6.29 -7.83
CA ASN A 56 6.28 7.51 -7.14
C ASN A 56 7.01 8.46 -8.09
N THR A 57 7.82 7.92 -9.01
CA THR A 57 8.49 8.71 -10.05
C THR A 57 7.48 9.40 -10.97
N GLU A 58 6.42 8.69 -11.39
CA GLU A 58 5.33 9.29 -12.18
C GLU A 58 4.61 10.43 -11.44
N ALA A 59 4.30 10.23 -10.15
CA ALA A 59 3.66 11.26 -9.34
C ALA A 59 4.53 12.53 -9.24
N ILE A 60 5.82 12.36 -8.92
CA ILE A 60 6.78 13.47 -8.76
C ILE A 60 6.98 14.18 -10.10
N ARG A 61 7.07 13.43 -11.21
CA ARG A 61 7.16 14.02 -12.55
C ARG A 61 5.92 14.85 -12.87
N TRP A 62 4.73 14.33 -12.58
CA TRP A 62 3.48 15.06 -12.81
C TRP A 62 3.42 16.37 -12.00
N LEU A 63 3.81 16.35 -10.72
CA LEU A 63 3.91 17.55 -9.89
C LEU A 63 4.91 18.58 -10.46
N ASN A 64 6.08 18.12 -10.91
CA ASN A 64 7.07 18.99 -11.55
C ASN A 64 6.56 19.59 -12.87
N SER A 65 5.74 18.86 -13.63
CA SER A 65 5.12 19.37 -14.84
C SER A 65 4.15 20.52 -14.54
N LEU A 66 3.41 20.48 -13.42
CA LEU A 66 2.57 21.61 -12.99
C LEU A 66 3.40 22.86 -12.69
N GLU A 67 4.47 22.72 -11.90
CA GLU A 67 5.37 23.84 -11.57
C GLU A 67 6.04 24.42 -12.82
N THR A 68 6.43 23.56 -13.78
CA THR A 68 6.99 23.99 -15.07
C THR A 68 5.97 24.75 -15.91
N ALA A 69 4.68 24.43 -15.76
CA ALA A 69 3.55 25.11 -16.37
C ALA A 69 3.12 26.39 -15.61
N ASN A 70 3.90 26.83 -14.61
CA ASN A 70 3.62 27.96 -13.72
C ASN A 70 2.34 27.82 -12.88
N ILE A 71 1.94 26.57 -12.62
CA ILE A 71 0.89 26.23 -11.66
C ILE A 71 1.59 25.75 -10.39
N LYS A 72 1.73 26.64 -9.41
CA LYS A 72 2.51 26.38 -8.19
C LYS A 72 1.77 25.41 -7.29
N VAL A 73 2.39 24.29 -6.93
CA VAL A 73 1.83 23.33 -5.96
C VAL A 73 1.94 23.92 -4.57
N SER A 74 0.88 24.48 -4.02
CA SER A 74 0.90 25.09 -2.69
C SER A 74 0.80 24.05 -1.58
N LYS A 75 -0.01 23.00 -1.78
CA LYS A 75 -0.27 21.98 -0.77
C LYS A 75 -0.58 20.61 -1.37
N ILE A 76 -0.03 19.55 -0.76
CA ILE A 76 -0.38 18.15 -1.05
C ILE A 76 -0.96 17.55 0.23
N VAL A 77 -2.19 17.05 0.16
CA VAL A 77 -2.97 16.65 1.34
C VAL A 77 -3.15 15.14 1.37
N PHE A 78 -2.80 14.50 2.49
CA PHE A 78 -3.03 13.09 2.74
C PHE A 78 -3.99 12.87 3.91
N ASP A 79 -4.71 11.75 3.83
CA ASP A 79 -5.66 11.32 4.86
C ASP A 79 -4.96 11.09 6.21
N GLY A 80 -5.59 11.52 7.28
CA GLY A 80 -5.29 11.11 8.66
C GLY A 80 -6.42 10.28 9.25
N ALA A 81 -7.34 10.92 9.98
CA ALA A 81 -8.42 10.21 10.67
C ALA A 81 -9.63 9.92 9.76
N LEU A 82 -10.14 8.69 9.79
CA LEU A 82 -11.37 8.29 9.09
C LEU A 82 -12.62 8.70 9.88
N PRO A 83 -13.53 9.51 9.31
CA PRO A 83 -14.78 9.87 9.96
C PRO A 83 -15.69 8.66 10.25
N LEU A 84 -16.44 8.73 11.35
CA LEU A 84 -17.39 7.69 11.77
C LEU A 84 -18.36 7.27 10.64
N SER A 85 -18.86 8.24 9.88
CA SER A 85 -19.80 8.02 8.78
C SER A 85 -19.22 7.20 7.62
N LYS A 86 -17.90 7.22 7.41
CA LYS A 86 -17.21 6.51 6.31
C LYS A 86 -16.72 5.11 6.70
N ARG A 87 -16.86 4.70 7.97
CA ARG A 87 -16.38 3.39 8.47
C ARG A 87 -17.02 2.20 7.74
N SER A 88 -18.34 2.22 7.55
CA SER A 88 -19.07 1.17 6.83
C SER A 88 -18.63 1.06 5.37
N GLU A 89 -18.44 2.20 4.71
CA GLU A 89 -17.95 2.28 3.33
C GLU A 89 -16.53 1.71 3.19
N ARG A 90 -15.64 2.02 4.13
CA ARG A 90 -14.26 1.49 4.17
C ARG A 90 -14.27 -0.04 4.23
N VAL A 91 -15.09 -0.63 5.09
CA VAL A 91 -15.26 -2.09 5.19
C VAL A 91 -15.85 -2.67 3.90
N HIS A 92 -16.89 -2.03 3.36
CA HIS A 92 -17.51 -2.46 2.11
C HIS A 92 -16.52 -2.48 0.94
N ARG A 93 -15.69 -1.45 0.81
CA ARG A 93 -14.64 -1.35 -0.22
C ARG A 93 -13.56 -2.42 -0.07
N LEU A 94 -13.13 -2.69 1.17
CA LEU A 94 -12.21 -3.78 1.46
C LEU A 94 -12.80 -5.14 1.07
N GLU A 95 -14.09 -5.37 1.36
CA GLU A 95 -14.80 -6.60 0.99
C GLU A 95 -14.96 -6.75 -0.53
N GLN A 96 -15.31 -5.67 -1.24
CA GLN A 96 -15.37 -5.66 -2.70
C GLN A 96 -14.01 -6.02 -3.33
N ASN A 97 -12.92 -5.43 -2.83
CA ASN A 97 -11.58 -5.73 -3.32
C ASN A 97 -11.16 -7.17 -3.00
N ASN A 98 -11.47 -7.66 -1.80
CA ASN A 98 -11.25 -9.05 -1.40
C ASN A 98 -12.01 -10.02 -2.33
N ASN A 99 -13.26 -9.71 -2.68
CA ASN A 99 -14.04 -10.51 -3.62
C ASN A 99 -13.42 -10.55 -5.02
N ARG A 100 -12.78 -9.46 -5.49
CA ARG A 100 -12.02 -9.48 -6.75
C ARG A 100 -10.82 -10.41 -6.69
N VAL A 101 -10.06 -10.42 -5.59
CA VAL A 101 -8.94 -11.36 -5.37
C VAL A 101 -9.43 -12.80 -5.32
N ARG A 102 -10.56 -13.06 -4.65
CA ARG A 102 -11.20 -14.38 -4.58
C ARG A 102 -11.67 -14.87 -5.95
N ASN A 103 -12.34 -14.02 -6.71
CA ASN A 103 -12.75 -14.35 -8.08
C ASN A 103 -11.55 -14.66 -8.96
N TYR A 104 -10.45 -13.92 -8.80
CA TYR A 104 -9.19 -14.22 -9.48
C TYR A 104 -8.62 -15.58 -9.07
N ARG A 105 -8.65 -15.94 -7.78
CA ARG A 105 -8.27 -17.29 -7.29
C ARG A 105 -9.13 -18.41 -7.87
N VAL A 106 -10.44 -18.17 -8.02
CA VAL A 106 -11.37 -19.14 -8.62
C VAL A 106 -11.09 -19.33 -10.12
N GLN A 107 -10.75 -18.26 -10.84
CA GLN A 107 -10.36 -18.33 -12.26
C GLN A 107 -9.04 -19.08 -12.48
N TYR A 108 -8.12 -19.01 -11.51
CA TYR A 108 -6.83 -19.69 -11.56
C TYR A 108 -6.70 -20.66 -10.36
N PRO A 109 -7.44 -21.80 -10.37
CA PRO A 109 -7.55 -22.71 -9.24
C PRO A 109 -6.28 -23.55 -9.03
N ALA A 110 -5.49 -23.75 -10.09
CA ALA A 110 -4.22 -24.48 -10.06
C ALA A 110 -3.16 -23.77 -9.20
N SER A 111 -2.03 -24.43 -8.98
CA SER A 111 -0.87 -23.79 -8.31
C SER A 111 -0.30 -22.62 -9.11
N SER A 112 -0.51 -22.62 -10.44
CA SER A 112 -0.14 -21.52 -11.32
C SER A 112 -1.07 -20.31 -11.17
N CYS A 113 -0.49 -19.13 -11.09
CA CYS A 113 -1.17 -17.85 -11.03
C CYS A 113 -0.51 -16.90 -12.03
N PRO A 114 -1.19 -16.48 -13.12
CA PRO A 114 -0.59 -15.53 -14.05
C PRO A 114 -0.39 -14.17 -13.39
N VAL A 115 0.31 -13.26 -14.09
CA VAL A 115 0.47 -11.88 -13.62
C VAL A 115 -0.92 -11.25 -13.43
N PRO A 116 -1.26 -10.83 -12.20
CA PRO A 116 -2.61 -10.42 -11.84
C PRO A 116 -3.00 -9.00 -12.29
N THR A 117 -2.70 -8.62 -13.54
CA THR A 117 -2.91 -7.26 -14.08
C THR A 117 -4.36 -6.78 -13.96
N TYR A 118 -5.35 -7.68 -14.04
CA TYR A 118 -6.78 -7.37 -13.88
C TYR A 118 -7.13 -6.80 -12.49
N LEU A 119 -6.32 -7.09 -11.47
CA LEU A 119 -6.53 -6.51 -10.14
C LEU A 119 -6.19 -5.01 -10.11
N GLY A 120 -5.43 -4.50 -11.09
CA GLY A 120 -5.06 -3.09 -11.19
C GLY A 120 -4.37 -2.62 -9.91
N SER A 121 -4.82 -1.47 -9.39
CA SER A 121 -4.26 -0.87 -8.17
C SER A 121 -4.44 -1.71 -6.89
N ILE A 122 -5.27 -2.78 -6.91
CA ILE A 122 -5.37 -3.72 -5.77
C ILE A 122 -4.03 -4.44 -5.54
N LEU A 123 -3.19 -4.59 -6.58
CA LEU A 123 -1.84 -5.13 -6.45
C LEU A 123 -0.92 -4.28 -5.59
N HIS A 124 -1.24 -3.00 -5.43
CA HIS A 124 -0.42 -2.02 -4.75
C HIS A 124 -1.10 -1.56 -3.46
N ALA A 125 -1.12 -2.41 -2.44
CA ALA A 125 -1.78 -2.14 -1.15
C ALA A 125 -1.30 -0.85 -0.43
N PHE A 126 -0.14 -0.32 -0.82
CA PHE A 126 0.60 0.74 -0.14
C PHE A 126 0.87 1.96 -1.05
N LEU A 127 0.00 2.26 -2.03
CA LEU A 127 0.18 3.39 -2.96
C LEU A 127 0.36 4.73 -2.24
N ALA A 128 -0.65 5.16 -1.47
CA ALA A 128 -0.59 6.41 -0.72
C ALA A 128 0.54 6.43 0.33
N PRO A 129 0.73 5.37 1.17
CA PRO A 129 1.91 5.22 2.02
C PRO A 129 3.24 5.47 1.30
N SER A 130 3.45 4.79 0.16
CA SER A 130 4.72 4.84 -0.56
C SER A 130 4.97 6.21 -1.18
N LEU A 131 3.94 6.83 -1.77
CA LEU A 131 4.07 8.16 -2.35
C LEU A 131 4.35 9.20 -1.27
N ARG A 132 3.64 9.12 -0.13
CA ARG A 132 3.89 10.02 0.99
C ARG A 132 5.35 9.92 1.45
N GLU A 133 5.88 8.72 1.63
CA GLU A 133 7.31 8.54 1.97
C GLU A 133 8.23 9.17 0.93
N ALA A 134 8.01 8.89 -0.36
CA ALA A 134 8.86 9.39 -1.44
C ALA A 134 8.87 10.93 -1.54
N LEU A 135 7.74 11.60 -1.25
CA LEU A 135 7.65 13.06 -1.29
C LEU A 135 8.56 13.76 -0.25
N LEU A 136 8.94 13.08 0.84
CA LEU A 136 9.85 13.65 1.85
C LEU A 136 11.23 13.98 1.32
N ASP A 137 11.70 13.23 0.32
CA ASP A 137 13.02 13.38 -0.27
C ASP A 137 12.99 14.33 -1.49
N THR A 138 11.94 15.15 -1.61
CA THR A 138 11.72 16.06 -2.74
C THR A 138 11.46 17.49 -2.26
N PRO A 139 11.51 18.50 -3.16
CA PRO A 139 11.11 19.87 -2.83
C PRO A 139 9.66 20.02 -2.32
N PHE A 140 8.80 19.02 -2.56
CA PHE A 140 7.40 19.03 -2.11
C PHE A 140 7.22 18.62 -0.64
N ALA A 141 8.27 18.18 0.04
CA ALA A 141 8.22 17.74 1.44
C ALA A 141 7.61 18.81 2.36
N SER A 142 8.03 20.07 2.21
CA SER A 142 7.56 21.20 3.01
C SER A 142 6.09 21.56 2.76
N ARG A 143 5.52 21.09 1.66
CA ARG A 143 4.14 21.37 1.20
C ARG A 143 3.20 20.16 1.36
N THR A 144 3.75 19.01 1.73
CA THR A 144 2.99 17.78 1.99
C THR A 144 2.51 17.77 3.43
N ARG A 145 1.22 17.48 3.65
CA ARG A 145 0.61 17.42 4.98
C ARG A 145 -0.26 16.17 5.15
N ILE A 146 -0.23 15.62 6.34
CA ILE A 146 -1.24 14.68 6.84
C ILE A 146 -2.18 15.49 7.71
N GLU A 147 -3.45 15.48 7.36
CA GLU A 147 -4.47 16.26 8.06
C GLU A 147 -5.27 15.39 9.02
N PRO A 148 -5.83 15.92 10.12
CA PRO A 148 -6.59 15.15 11.11
C PRO A 148 -8.01 14.80 10.62
N GLY A 149 -8.13 14.36 9.36
CA GLY A 149 -9.37 14.02 8.67
C GLY A 149 -9.10 13.48 7.26
N GLU A 150 -10.12 13.48 6.41
CA GLU A 150 -9.98 13.04 5.02
C GLU A 150 -9.39 14.16 4.14
N ALA A 151 -8.53 13.79 3.19
CA ALA A 151 -7.79 14.75 2.37
C ALA A 151 -8.72 15.65 1.55
N ASP A 152 -9.86 15.13 1.09
CA ASP A 152 -10.86 15.88 0.32
C ASP A 152 -11.42 17.08 1.11
N ASP A 153 -11.91 16.85 2.33
CA ASP A 153 -12.43 17.89 3.22
C ASP A 153 -11.39 19.01 3.46
N TRP A 154 -10.13 18.63 3.64
CA TRP A 154 -9.03 19.57 3.89
C TRP A 154 -8.54 20.29 2.64
N CYS A 155 -8.60 19.66 1.47
CA CYS A 155 -8.39 20.35 0.19
C CYS A 155 -9.44 21.44 0.02
N ALA A 156 -10.71 21.11 0.27
CA ALA A 156 -11.82 22.06 0.15
C ALA A 156 -11.69 23.22 1.15
N LEU A 157 -11.37 22.91 2.41
CA LEU A 157 -11.17 23.92 3.45
C LEU A 157 -10.03 24.88 3.09
N HIS A 158 -8.89 24.34 2.64
CA HIS A 158 -7.78 25.19 2.23
C HIS A 158 -8.15 26.10 1.05
N ALA A 159 -8.84 25.58 0.03
CA ALA A 159 -9.25 26.36 -1.13
C ALA A 159 -10.26 27.49 -0.83
N LYS A 160 -10.90 27.51 0.35
CA LYS A 160 -11.82 28.59 0.75
C LYS A 160 -11.10 29.89 1.08
N ASP A 161 -9.90 29.79 1.63
CA ASP A 161 -9.17 30.94 2.15
C ASP A 161 -8.29 31.61 1.07
N TYR A 162 -8.16 30.99 -0.11
CA TYR A 162 -7.29 31.47 -1.19
C TYR A 162 -8.05 31.56 -2.52
N ALA A 163 -8.10 32.78 -3.05
CA ALA A 163 -8.56 33.01 -4.42
C ALA A 163 -7.62 32.34 -5.43
N ARG A 164 -8.14 32.00 -6.61
CA ARG A 164 -7.40 31.34 -7.70
C ARG A 164 -6.71 30.03 -7.26
N SER A 165 -7.44 29.22 -6.49
CA SER A 165 -7.04 27.86 -6.16
C SER A 165 -7.46 26.87 -7.25
N ILE A 166 -6.65 25.85 -7.50
CA ILE A 166 -7.02 24.68 -8.32
C ILE A 166 -6.88 23.44 -7.47
N ILE A 167 -7.95 22.67 -7.31
CA ILE A 167 -7.90 21.38 -6.63
C ILE A 167 -7.79 20.26 -7.65
N PHE A 168 -6.72 19.46 -7.56
CA PHE A 168 -6.54 18.24 -8.33
C PHE A 168 -6.98 17.03 -7.51
N THR A 169 -8.01 16.32 -7.95
CA THR A 169 -8.61 15.19 -7.21
C THR A 169 -9.21 14.13 -8.15
N SER A 170 -9.63 12.99 -7.62
CA SER A 170 -10.55 12.06 -8.30
C SER A 170 -11.89 11.93 -7.56
N ASP A 171 -12.13 12.74 -6.53
CA ASP A 171 -13.37 12.77 -5.76
C ASP A 171 -14.30 13.87 -6.26
N THR A 172 -15.47 13.46 -6.76
CA THR A 172 -16.46 14.39 -7.31
C THR A 172 -17.12 15.25 -6.24
N ASP A 173 -17.05 14.84 -4.97
CA ASP A 173 -17.66 15.58 -3.87
C ASP A 173 -17.02 16.96 -3.69
N LEU A 174 -15.77 17.15 -4.16
CA LEU A 174 -15.12 18.47 -4.16
C LEU A 174 -15.83 19.51 -5.01
N LEU A 175 -16.72 19.13 -5.93
CA LEU A 175 -17.57 20.10 -6.65
C LEU A 175 -18.62 20.75 -5.74
N LEU A 176 -18.94 20.16 -4.59
CA LEU A 176 -20.15 20.48 -3.82
C LEU A 176 -19.92 21.50 -2.70
N TYR A 177 -18.66 21.80 -2.37
CA TYR A 177 -18.32 22.81 -1.38
C TYR A 177 -18.50 24.22 -1.97
N GLY A 178 -18.79 25.18 -1.09
CA GLY A 178 -18.75 26.60 -1.47
C GLY A 178 -17.31 27.11 -1.53
N TYR A 179 -16.95 27.80 -2.62
CA TYR A 179 -15.61 28.34 -2.84
C TYR A 179 -15.66 29.80 -3.29
N PRO A 180 -14.52 30.52 -3.25
CA PRO A 180 -14.34 31.74 -4.03
C PRO A 180 -14.66 31.53 -5.53
N PRO A 181 -15.15 32.56 -6.24
CA PRO A 181 -15.58 32.44 -7.63
C PRO A 181 -14.51 31.95 -8.62
N GLU A 182 -13.22 32.15 -8.33
CA GLU A 182 -12.14 31.69 -9.23
C GLU A 182 -11.65 30.27 -8.95
N THR A 183 -12.16 29.58 -7.93
CA THR A 183 -11.67 28.24 -7.59
C THR A 183 -12.06 27.22 -8.65
N LEU A 184 -11.08 26.41 -9.06
CA LEU A 184 -11.25 25.37 -10.07
C LEU A 184 -11.08 23.99 -9.43
N ILE A 185 -11.88 23.04 -9.89
CA ILE A 185 -11.72 21.61 -9.62
C ILE A 185 -11.28 20.94 -10.92
N VAL A 186 -10.21 20.17 -10.87
CA VAL A 186 -9.69 19.41 -12.02
C VAL A 186 -9.60 17.95 -11.60
N PHE A 187 -10.28 17.08 -12.36
CA PHE A 187 -10.16 15.64 -12.11
C PHE A 187 -8.88 15.09 -12.73
N PHE A 188 -8.16 14.23 -12.02
CA PHE A 188 -6.89 13.65 -12.49
C PHE A 188 -7.00 12.95 -13.85
N GLN A 189 -8.14 12.32 -14.15
CA GLN A 189 -8.37 11.69 -15.44
C GLN A 189 -8.38 12.70 -16.62
N ASP A 190 -8.62 13.98 -16.33
CA ASP A 190 -8.71 15.08 -17.29
C ASP A 190 -7.58 16.13 -17.05
N ALA A 191 -6.51 15.73 -16.35
CA ALA A 191 -5.42 16.61 -15.91
C ALA A 191 -4.13 16.42 -16.73
N ASP A 192 -4.22 16.54 -18.05
CA ASP A 192 -3.08 16.43 -18.94
C ASP A 192 -2.41 17.80 -19.13
N VAL A 193 -1.23 17.97 -18.53
CA VAL A 193 -0.47 19.23 -18.61
C VAL A 193 -0.10 19.59 -20.06
N THR A 194 0.00 18.62 -20.96
CA THR A 194 0.42 18.84 -22.35
C THR A 194 -0.72 19.29 -23.25
N THR A 195 -1.92 18.74 -23.07
CA THR A 195 -3.10 19.06 -23.90
C THR A 195 -4.04 20.08 -23.24
N GLY A 196 -3.88 20.30 -21.94
CA GLY A 196 -4.70 21.21 -21.14
C GLY A 196 -5.58 20.47 -20.13
N PHE A 197 -6.22 21.24 -19.26
CA PHE A 197 -7.00 20.75 -18.14
C PHE A 197 -8.48 20.94 -18.41
N LYS A 198 -9.29 19.91 -18.14
CA LYS A 198 -10.74 20.06 -18.06
C LYS A 198 -11.10 20.53 -16.65
N ALA A 199 -11.33 21.83 -16.50
CA ALA A 199 -11.57 22.48 -15.22
C ALA A 199 -13.06 22.77 -15.01
N TYR A 200 -13.51 22.62 -13.77
CA TYR A 200 -14.86 22.93 -13.33
C TYR A 200 -14.79 24.10 -12.35
N CYS A 201 -15.56 25.16 -12.60
CA CYS A 201 -15.74 26.24 -11.63
C CYS A 201 -17.07 26.03 -10.89
N PRO A 202 -17.08 25.63 -9.61
CA PRO A 202 -18.30 25.35 -8.86
C PRO A 202 -19.26 26.55 -8.83
N GLU A 203 -18.75 27.78 -8.72
CA GLU A 203 -19.59 28.97 -8.71
C GLU A 203 -20.27 29.21 -10.07
N HIS A 204 -19.55 29.07 -11.18
CA HIS A 204 -20.13 29.18 -12.53
C HIS A 204 -21.16 28.07 -12.79
N MET A 205 -20.87 26.84 -12.36
CA MET A 205 -21.80 25.73 -12.45
C MET A 205 -23.10 26.04 -11.70
N ARG A 206 -22.99 26.51 -10.45
CA ARG A 206 -24.14 26.90 -9.61
C ARG A 206 -24.99 27.97 -10.29
N GLN A 207 -24.37 29.01 -10.85
CA GLN A 207 -25.05 30.08 -11.57
C GLN A 207 -25.76 29.59 -12.83
N ARG A 208 -25.09 28.77 -13.67
CA ARG A 208 -25.68 28.18 -14.89
C ARG A 208 -26.85 27.25 -14.57
N MET A 209 -26.73 26.45 -13.52
CA MET A 209 -27.80 25.60 -13.03
C MET A 209 -28.92 26.38 -12.32
N GLN A 210 -28.70 27.65 -11.96
CA GLN A 210 -29.62 28.48 -11.18
C GLN A 210 -29.99 27.83 -9.84
N LEU A 211 -28.99 27.32 -9.12
CA LEU A 211 -29.13 26.70 -7.80
C LEU A 211 -28.57 27.61 -6.70
N GLN A 212 -29.01 27.39 -5.47
CA GLN A 212 -28.41 28.01 -4.28
C GLN A 212 -27.10 27.32 -3.92
N HIS A 213 -27.05 25.99 -4.04
CA HIS A 213 -25.87 25.17 -3.79
C HIS A 213 -25.84 23.97 -4.74
N LEU A 214 -24.66 23.59 -5.23
CA LEU A 214 -24.52 22.38 -6.07
C LEU A 214 -24.87 21.08 -5.33
N ALA A 215 -24.80 21.10 -3.99
CA ALA A 215 -25.30 20.01 -3.15
C ALA A 215 -26.78 19.68 -3.39
N GLN A 216 -27.61 20.62 -3.85
CA GLN A 216 -29.01 20.36 -4.22
C GLN A 216 -29.12 19.35 -5.37
N PHE A 217 -28.30 19.55 -6.41
CA PHE A 217 -28.29 18.69 -7.58
C PHE A 217 -27.78 17.29 -7.22
N ALA A 218 -26.71 17.23 -6.45
CA ALA A 218 -26.17 16.00 -5.92
C ALA A 218 -27.19 15.24 -5.04
N PHE A 219 -27.93 15.94 -4.18
CA PHE A 219 -28.97 15.32 -3.35
C PHE A 219 -30.10 14.74 -4.21
N ALA A 220 -30.57 15.48 -5.22
CA ALA A 220 -31.57 14.98 -6.17
C ALA A 220 -31.09 13.69 -6.87
N MET A 221 -29.80 13.64 -7.27
CA MET A 221 -29.20 12.45 -7.87
C MET A 221 -29.21 11.23 -6.96
N THR A 222 -28.97 11.42 -5.66
CA THR A 222 -28.99 10.32 -4.69
C THR A 222 -30.40 9.78 -4.44
N ARG A 223 -31.43 10.63 -4.59
CA ARG A 223 -32.84 10.25 -4.43
C ARG A 223 -33.39 9.54 -5.67
N GLU A 224 -33.12 10.09 -6.86
CA GLU A 224 -33.65 9.58 -8.13
C GLU A 224 -32.53 9.32 -9.16
N PRO A 225 -31.69 8.28 -8.98
CA PRO A 225 -30.52 8.05 -9.84
C PRO A 225 -30.85 7.82 -11.33
N SER A 226 -32.08 7.36 -11.61
CA SER A 226 -32.59 7.04 -12.94
C SER A 226 -33.02 8.27 -13.75
N HIS A 227 -33.26 9.42 -13.10
CA HIS A 227 -33.73 10.63 -13.76
C HIS A 227 -32.73 11.20 -14.77
N THR A 228 -33.24 11.87 -15.80
CA THR A 228 -32.39 12.62 -16.74
C THR A 228 -31.78 13.85 -16.05
N SER A 229 -30.77 14.48 -16.66
CA SER A 229 -30.14 15.66 -16.04
C SER A 229 -31.13 16.84 -15.91
N ASP A 230 -32.08 16.97 -16.84
CA ASP A 230 -33.09 18.04 -16.80
C ASP A 230 -34.14 17.78 -15.71
N ASP A 231 -34.56 16.53 -15.53
CA ASP A 231 -35.46 16.13 -14.45
C ASP A 231 -34.81 16.37 -13.09
N LEU A 232 -33.56 15.93 -12.91
CA LEU A 232 -32.80 16.16 -11.68
C LEU A 232 -32.61 17.64 -11.37
N LEU A 233 -32.41 18.48 -12.39
CA LEU A 233 -32.28 19.92 -12.20
C LEU A 233 -33.62 20.54 -11.77
N ARG A 234 -34.74 20.07 -12.32
CA ARG A 234 -36.08 20.47 -11.89
C ARG A 234 -36.32 20.06 -10.43
N ASP A 235 -35.99 18.83 -10.08
CA ASP A 235 -36.12 18.30 -8.72
C ASP A 235 -35.29 19.13 -7.73
N ALA A 236 -34.02 19.40 -8.07
CA ALA A 236 -33.10 20.20 -7.27
C ALA A 236 -33.59 21.64 -7.05
N LYS A 237 -34.19 22.27 -8.06
CA LYS A 237 -34.78 23.62 -7.96
C LYS A 237 -36.04 23.66 -7.08
N SER A 238 -36.81 22.58 -7.08
CA SER A 238 -38.02 22.45 -6.25
C SER A 238 -37.75 21.95 -4.82
N LEU A 239 -36.48 21.66 -4.48
CA LEU A 239 -36.11 21.06 -3.21
C LEU A 239 -36.32 22.02 -2.03
N GLU A 240 -36.96 21.52 -0.97
CA GLU A 240 -37.06 22.22 0.31
C GLU A 240 -35.71 22.17 1.06
N LEU A 241 -34.98 23.29 1.08
CA LEU A 241 -33.64 23.36 1.69
C LEU A 241 -33.63 23.32 3.21
N SER A 242 -34.79 23.49 3.84
CA SER A 242 -34.99 23.32 5.28
C SER A 242 -35.28 21.88 5.68
N SER A 243 -35.42 20.94 4.74
CA SER A 243 -35.74 19.55 5.09
C SER A 243 -34.58 18.90 5.86
N ASP A 244 -34.91 18.14 6.90
CA ASP A 244 -33.90 17.45 7.72
C ASP A 244 -33.00 16.53 6.88
N THR A 245 -33.57 15.87 5.88
CA THR A 245 -32.85 14.96 4.98
C THR A 245 -31.82 15.69 4.10
N TYR A 246 -32.15 16.87 3.60
CA TYR A 246 -31.20 17.67 2.83
C TYR A 246 -30.14 18.31 3.73
N LEU A 247 -30.53 18.80 4.91
CA LEU A 247 -29.60 19.37 5.89
C LEU A 247 -28.61 18.31 6.38
N GLU A 248 -29.06 17.07 6.59
CA GLU A 248 -28.19 15.95 6.94
C GLU A 248 -27.17 15.64 5.84
N PHE A 249 -27.64 15.56 4.59
CA PHE A 249 -26.78 15.33 3.43
C PHE A 249 -25.77 16.46 3.20
N SER A 250 -26.23 17.72 3.23
CA SER A 250 -25.42 18.89 2.88
C SER A 250 -24.48 19.35 4.00
N ARG A 251 -24.63 18.81 5.22
CA ARG A 251 -23.82 19.18 6.40
C ARG A 251 -22.32 19.12 6.14
N ARG A 252 -21.85 18.10 5.39
CA ARG A 252 -20.43 17.92 5.03
C ARG A 252 -19.88 19.12 4.23
N TYR A 253 -20.68 19.68 3.33
CA TYR A 253 -20.26 20.74 2.40
C TYR A 253 -20.34 22.15 2.99
N ALA A 254 -20.97 22.30 4.16
CA ALA A 254 -21.15 23.58 4.84
C ALA A 254 -19.83 24.20 5.38
N GLY A 255 -18.70 23.49 5.31
CA GLY A 255 -17.38 24.04 5.66
C GLY A 255 -17.02 24.02 7.14
N ARG A 256 -17.69 23.18 7.93
CA ARG A 256 -17.37 23.00 9.34
C ARG A 256 -16.63 21.68 9.52
N THR A 257 -15.32 21.68 9.31
CA THR A 257 -14.49 20.55 9.72
C THR A 257 -14.19 20.72 11.21
N ALA A 258 -14.53 19.73 12.04
CA ALA A 258 -14.15 19.77 13.44
C ALA A 258 -12.62 19.62 13.53
N VAL A 259 -11.92 20.69 13.89
CA VAL A 259 -10.50 20.62 14.21
C VAL A 259 -10.37 19.82 15.50
N ALA A 260 -9.61 18.72 15.47
CA ALA A 260 -9.42 17.89 16.64
C ALA A 260 -8.72 18.69 17.76
N SER A 261 -9.13 18.47 19.01
CA SER A 261 -8.71 19.25 20.18
C SER A 261 -7.20 19.24 20.44
N HIS A 262 -6.47 18.23 19.93
CA HIS A 262 -5.02 18.09 20.05
C HIS A 262 -4.20 18.92 19.04
N VAL A 263 -4.85 19.64 18.11
CA VAL A 263 -4.20 20.63 17.22
C VAL A 263 -4.03 21.99 17.93
N SER A 264 -4.72 22.19 19.07
CA SER A 264 -4.56 23.38 19.90
C SER A 264 -3.38 23.20 20.86
N GLU A 265 -2.29 23.91 20.57
CA GLU A 265 -1.17 24.26 21.46
C GLU A 265 -0.98 23.34 22.67
N ALA A 266 -0.50 22.11 22.44
CA ALA A 266 0.19 21.38 23.49
C ALA A 266 1.58 22.03 23.67
N ASP A 267 1.82 22.52 24.88
CA ASP A 267 3.00 23.26 25.37
C ASP A 267 4.32 22.44 25.24
N GLY A 268 4.77 22.17 24.01
CA GLY A 268 5.90 21.29 23.70
C GLY A 268 6.28 21.26 22.20
N GLN A 269 7.35 20.52 21.86
CA GLN A 269 7.77 20.35 20.45
C GLN A 269 6.63 19.71 19.62
N PRO A 270 6.47 20.13 18.35
CA PRO A 270 5.41 19.59 17.50
C PRO A 270 5.57 18.09 17.32
N LEU A 271 4.50 17.33 17.60
CA LEU A 271 4.48 15.89 17.36
C LEU A 271 4.83 15.58 15.90
N PRO A 272 5.57 14.49 15.61
CA PRO A 272 6.01 14.15 14.25
C PRO A 272 4.89 13.57 13.38
N LEU A 273 3.64 14.04 13.56
CA LEU A 273 2.45 13.56 12.87
C LEU A 273 2.56 13.71 11.34
N GLN A 274 3.24 14.77 10.91
CA GLN A 274 3.43 15.04 9.48
C GLN A 274 4.35 14.02 8.79
N MET A 275 5.13 13.24 9.55
CA MET A 275 6.04 12.20 9.05
C MET A 275 5.43 10.80 8.98
N LEU A 276 4.18 10.65 9.42
CA LEU A 276 3.54 9.35 9.53
C LEU A 276 3.12 8.78 8.17
N ASP A 277 2.87 7.49 8.17
CA ASP A 277 2.09 6.82 7.16
C ASP A 277 0.59 7.09 7.36
N VAL A 278 -0.17 7.16 6.27
CA VAL A 278 -1.61 7.48 6.30
C VAL A 278 -2.46 6.54 7.17
N ARG A 279 -2.12 5.24 7.24
CA ARG A 279 -2.86 4.29 8.08
C ARG A 279 -2.43 4.36 9.53
N VAL A 280 -1.15 4.62 9.76
CA VAL A 280 -0.62 4.79 11.10
C VAL A 280 -1.14 6.07 11.73
N SER A 281 -1.22 7.18 10.97
CA SER A 281 -1.82 8.42 11.44
C SER A 281 -3.28 8.23 11.85
N GLU A 282 -4.07 7.44 11.10
CA GLU A 282 -5.46 7.13 11.46
C GLU A 282 -5.58 6.49 12.86
N PHE A 283 -4.70 5.54 13.17
CA PHE A 283 -4.63 4.91 14.49
C PHE A 283 -4.13 5.89 15.57
N ILE A 284 -3.08 6.65 15.27
CA ILE A 284 -2.47 7.58 16.22
C ILE A 284 -3.45 8.69 16.61
N TYR A 285 -4.21 9.24 15.66
CA TYR A 285 -5.26 10.22 15.97
C TYR A 285 -6.32 9.63 16.92
N GLN A 286 -6.80 8.41 16.66
CA GLN A 286 -7.75 7.73 17.56
C GLN A 286 -7.16 7.48 18.96
N ALA A 287 -5.88 7.14 19.04
CA ALA A 287 -5.20 6.91 20.32
C ALA A 287 -5.01 8.22 21.11
N LEU A 288 -4.61 9.31 20.44
CA LEU A 288 -4.50 10.64 21.05
C LEU A 288 -5.85 11.16 21.54
N ASP A 289 -6.92 10.88 20.81
CA ASP A 289 -8.30 11.20 21.21
C ASP A 289 -8.86 10.23 22.28
N SER A 290 -8.01 9.35 22.83
CA SER A 290 -8.37 8.38 23.88
C SER A 290 -9.57 7.50 23.51
N SER A 291 -9.66 7.11 22.24
CA SER A 291 -10.72 6.22 21.78
C SER A 291 -10.66 4.90 22.56
N PRO A 292 -11.78 4.44 23.16
CA PRO A 292 -11.79 3.20 23.94
C PRO A 292 -11.61 1.96 23.04
N THR A 293 -12.04 2.07 21.78
CA THR A 293 -11.96 0.99 20.78
C THR A 293 -11.35 1.50 19.47
N PRO A 294 -10.05 1.82 19.45
CA PRO A 294 -9.36 2.28 18.25
C PRO A 294 -9.47 1.23 17.13
N GLN A 295 -9.76 1.69 15.92
CA GLN A 295 -9.95 0.84 14.76
C GLN A 295 -8.75 0.95 13.82
N VAL A 296 -8.23 -0.18 13.39
CA VAL A 296 -7.12 -0.27 12.45
C VAL A 296 -7.56 -1.07 11.23
N TYR A 297 -7.58 -0.42 10.07
CA TYR A 297 -7.91 -1.06 8.80
C TYR A 297 -6.63 -1.45 8.07
N LEU A 298 -6.23 -2.71 8.18
CA LEU A 298 -5.04 -3.19 7.50
C LEU A 298 -5.24 -3.19 5.98
N PRO A 299 -4.24 -2.77 5.19
CA PRO A 299 -4.32 -2.81 3.73
C PRO A 299 -4.63 -4.22 3.22
N LEU A 300 -5.47 -4.33 2.19
CA LEU A 300 -5.73 -5.62 1.55
C LEU A 300 -4.48 -6.05 0.77
N LEU A 301 -3.79 -7.06 1.27
CA LEU A 301 -2.69 -7.70 0.55
C LEU A 301 -3.26 -8.70 -0.46
N VAL A 302 -2.63 -8.78 -1.64
CA VAL A 302 -2.97 -9.83 -2.61
C VAL A 302 -2.30 -11.12 -2.17
N GLU A 303 -3.11 -12.02 -1.64
CA GLU A 303 -2.70 -13.27 -1.02
C GLU A 303 -3.60 -14.42 -1.47
N ASP A 304 -3.20 -15.68 -1.26
CA ASP A 304 -4.08 -16.84 -1.54
C ASP A 304 -5.25 -16.89 -0.54
N PRO A 305 -6.51 -16.68 -0.97
CA PRO A 305 -7.67 -16.70 -0.09
C PRO A 305 -7.90 -18.07 0.59
N ASN A 306 -7.35 -19.16 0.03
CA ASN A 306 -7.48 -20.50 0.60
C ASN A 306 -6.48 -20.77 1.73
N GLN A 307 -5.54 -19.84 1.97
CA GLN A 307 -4.61 -19.90 3.09
C GLN A 307 -5.03 -18.95 4.21
N SER A 308 -4.42 -19.09 5.39
CA SER A 308 -4.60 -18.13 6.50
C SER A 308 -4.18 -16.73 6.09
N SER A 309 -4.79 -15.71 6.70
CA SER A 309 -4.46 -14.29 6.46
C SER A 309 -2.96 -14.01 6.61
N ALA A 310 -2.38 -13.33 5.63
CA ALA A 310 -0.99 -12.92 5.63
C ALA A 310 -0.66 -11.99 6.81
N TRP A 311 -1.66 -11.20 7.23
CA TRP A 311 -1.59 -10.35 8.42
C TRP A 311 -1.52 -11.12 9.74
N GLY A 312 -1.69 -12.46 9.72
CA GLY A 312 -1.30 -13.27 10.87
C GLY A 312 0.19 -13.14 11.16
N SER A 313 1.03 -12.97 10.13
CA SER A 313 2.45 -12.71 10.32
C SER A 313 2.71 -11.27 10.76
N GLY A 314 3.57 -11.15 11.77
CA GLY A 314 3.92 -9.86 12.39
C GLY A 314 2.84 -9.27 13.30
N GLN A 315 1.80 -10.03 13.68
CA GLN A 315 0.74 -9.57 14.59
C GLN A 315 1.33 -9.08 15.92
N ASP A 316 2.25 -9.83 16.52
CA ASP A 316 2.85 -9.47 17.82
C ASP A 316 3.53 -8.09 17.78
N TYR A 317 4.19 -7.72 16.67
CA TYR A 317 4.79 -6.39 16.52
C TYR A 317 3.74 -5.28 16.48
N ARG A 318 2.57 -5.55 15.89
CA ARG A 318 1.44 -4.60 15.89
C ARG A 318 0.80 -4.51 17.26
N GLU A 319 0.62 -5.63 17.97
CA GLU A 319 0.13 -5.64 19.34
C GLU A 319 1.06 -4.84 20.27
N LEU A 320 2.38 -5.04 20.17
CA LEU A 320 3.36 -4.22 20.87
C LEU A 320 3.19 -2.74 20.51
N ALA A 321 3.09 -2.41 19.22
CA ALA A 321 2.87 -1.03 18.76
C ALA A 321 1.62 -0.42 19.39
N TYR A 322 0.49 -1.12 19.35
CA TYR A 322 -0.76 -0.62 19.92
C TYR A 322 -0.63 -0.37 21.42
N SER A 323 -0.10 -1.33 22.18
CA SER A 323 0.06 -1.24 23.64
C SER A 323 0.94 -0.08 24.12
N ILE A 324 1.80 0.47 23.25
CA ILE A 324 2.67 1.61 23.55
C ILE A 324 1.86 2.92 23.66
N LEU A 325 0.80 3.09 22.86
CA LEU A 325 0.02 4.33 22.79
C LEU A 325 -1.35 4.25 23.47
N VAL A 326 -2.00 3.09 23.46
CA VAL A 326 -3.35 2.95 24.02
C VAL A 326 -3.31 2.38 25.46
N PRO A 327 -4.27 2.74 26.33
CA PRO A 327 -4.37 2.16 27.67
C PRO A 327 -4.47 0.63 27.66
N LYS A 328 -3.97 -0.02 28.72
CA LYS A 328 -4.07 -1.50 28.88
C LYS A 328 -5.51 -2.01 28.96
N THR A 329 -6.47 -1.14 29.25
CA THR A 329 -7.91 -1.46 29.28
C THR A 329 -8.58 -1.37 27.92
N SER A 330 -7.88 -0.88 26.89
CA SER A 330 -8.43 -0.70 25.55
C SER A 330 -8.49 -2.02 24.79
N ILE A 331 -9.42 -2.09 23.84
CA ILE A 331 -9.53 -3.19 22.87
C ILE A 331 -9.33 -2.58 21.49
N VAL A 332 -8.30 -3.02 20.77
CA VAL A 332 -8.04 -2.55 19.41
C VAL A 332 -8.78 -3.45 18.43
N HIS A 333 -9.50 -2.84 17.49
CA HIS A 333 -10.26 -3.54 16.46
C HIS A 333 -9.47 -3.54 15.15
N GLU A 334 -8.85 -4.67 14.84
CA GLU A 334 -8.08 -4.84 13.61
C GLU A 334 -8.95 -5.46 12.51
N TYR A 335 -9.26 -4.69 11.47
CA TYR A 335 -9.98 -5.17 10.29
C TYR A 335 -9.00 -5.78 9.29
N ARG A 336 -9.18 -7.08 9.03
CA ARG A 336 -8.37 -7.83 8.07
C ARG A 336 -9.18 -8.96 7.45
N ARG A 337 -8.62 -9.61 6.42
CA ARG A 337 -9.19 -10.85 5.89
C ARG A 337 -9.15 -11.94 6.98
N LYS A 338 -10.27 -12.61 7.19
CA LYS A 338 -10.40 -13.85 7.97
C LYS A 338 -11.18 -14.86 7.14
N ALA A 339 -10.55 -15.99 6.87
CA ALA A 339 -11.06 -16.95 5.88
C ALA A 339 -11.36 -16.24 4.54
N GLN A 340 -12.62 -16.21 4.12
CA GLN A 340 -13.04 -15.72 2.81
C GLN A 340 -13.61 -14.29 2.83
N GLY A 341 -13.71 -13.64 3.98
CA GLY A 341 -14.27 -12.29 4.11
C GLY A 341 -13.39 -11.36 4.94
N ILE A 342 -13.80 -10.10 5.05
CA ILE A 342 -13.23 -9.10 5.96
C ILE A 342 -13.96 -9.18 7.29
N SER A 343 -13.21 -9.29 8.38
CA SER A 343 -13.76 -9.29 9.73
C SER A 343 -12.89 -8.49 10.69
N VAL A 344 -13.49 -8.05 11.78
CA VAL A 344 -12.76 -7.50 12.92
C VAL A 344 -12.11 -8.62 13.73
N GLN A 345 -10.87 -8.40 14.14
CA GLN A 345 -10.22 -9.11 15.23
C GLN A 345 -10.09 -8.15 16.41
N GLU A 346 -10.54 -8.60 17.58
CA GLU A 346 -10.41 -7.86 18.82
C GLU A 346 -9.08 -8.24 19.48
N LEU A 347 -8.26 -7.22 19.74
CA LEU A 347 -6.97 -7.36 20.42
C LEU A 347 -7.07 -6.67 21.78
N SER A 348 -7.16 -7.46 22.84
CA SER A 348 -7.16 -6.97 24.22
C SER A 348 -5.75 -6.53 24.61
N MET A 349 -5.59 -5.26 25.01
CA MET A 349 -4.31 -4.78 25.55
C MET A 349 -4.06 -5.28 26.98
N GLN A 350 -5.09 -5.85 27.61
CA GLN A 350 -4.98 -6.50 28.92
C GLN A 350 -4.45 -7.92 28.74
N GLY A 351 -3.36 -8.24 29.45
CA GLY A 351 -2.79 -9.60 29.47
C GLY A 351 -1.99 -9.96 28.23
N MET A 352 -1.51 -8.97 27.46
CA MET A 352 -0.58 -9.21 26.37
C MET A 352 0.66 -9.97 26.85
N ASP A 353 0.96 -11.09 26.19
CA ASP A 353 2.13 -11.94 26.43
C ASP A 353 3.26 -11.63 25.43
N VAL A 354 3.29 -10.41 24.90
CA VAL A 354 4.30 -9.99 23.93
C VAL A 354 5.50 -9.40 24.66
N SER A 355 6.64 -10.08 24.56
CA SER A 355 7.90 -9.65 25.16
C SER A 355 8.67 -8.70 24.23
N ALA A 356 8.65 -7.41 24.55
CA ALA A 356 9.47 -6.41 23.85
C ALA A 356 10.96 -6.77 23.87
N THR A 357 11.44 -7.36 24.97
CA THR A 357 12.84 -7.80 25.11
C THR A 357 13.19 -8.90 24.12
N ASP A 358 12.34 -9.92 23.95
CA ASP A 358 12.60 -11.04 23.02
C ASP A 358 12.55 -10.57 21.57
N MET A 359 11.61 -9.68 21.24
CA MET A 359 11.57 -9.04 19.93
C MET A 359 12.82 -8.22 19.65
N MET A 360 13.29 -7.43 20.63
CA MET A 360 14.52 -6.65 20.50
C MET A 360 15.73 -7.57 20.34
N ALA A 361 15.79 -8.67 21.08
CA ALA A 361 16.85 -9.67 20.97
C ALA A 361 16.85 -10.31 19.57
N HIS A 362 15.68 -10.61 19.00
CA HIS A 362 15.58 -11.14 17.64
C HIS A 362 16.05 -10.11 16.59
N ILE A 363 15.58 -8.85 16.67
CA ILE A 363 16.03 -7.76 15.78
C ILE A 363 17.55 -7.60 15.87
N SER A 364 18.09 -7.48 17.09
CA SER A 364 19.53 -7.33 17.32
C SER A 364 20.33 -8.52 16.80
N GLY A 365 19.82 -9.74 17.00
CA GLY A 365 20.48 -10.97 16.56
C GLY A 365 20.63 -11.02 15.05
N VAL A 366 19.55 -10.70 14.31
CA VAL A 366 19.59 -10.66 12.84
C VAL A 366 20.41 -9.47 12.33
N SER A 367 20.28 -8.29 12.94
CA SER A 367 21.12 -7.11 12.62
C SER A 367 22.61 -7.43 12.77
N LYS A 368 23.01 -8.06 13.88
CA LYS A 368 24.40 -8.45 14.13
C LYS A 368 24.87 -9.51 13.12
N TRP A 369 24.08 -10.57 12.92
CA TRP A 369 24.37 -11.62 11.94
C TRP A 369 24.58 -11.05 10.52
N ALA A 370 23.75 -10.09 10.13
CA ALA A 370 23.85 -9.39 8.85
C ALA A 370 25.09 -8.50 8.77
N SER A 371 25.41 -7.77 9.83
CA SER A 371 26.61 -6.93 9.91
C SER A 371 27.89 -7.76 9.79
N ASP A 372 27.98 -8.87 10.52
CA ASP A 372 29.13 -9.78 10.50
C ASP A 372 29.40 -10.36 9.09
N ARG A 373 28.37 -10.42 8.25
CA ARG A 373 28.40 -10.93 6.86
C ARG A 373 28.36 -9.82 5.81
N THR A 374 28.45 -8.55 6.21
CA THR A 374 28.35 -7.39 5.31
C THR A 374 27.10 -7.39 4.42
N ILE A 375 25.99 -7.90 4.94
CA ILE A 375 24.71 -7.96 4.21
C ILE A 375 24.10 -6.56 4.17
N SER A 376 23.64 -6.15 2.99
CA SER A 376 23.00 -4.84 2.82
C SER A 376 21.69 -4.77 3.61
N ARG A 377 21.35 -3.59 4.12
CA ARG A 377 20.08 -3.36 4.83
C ARG A 377 18.86 -3.71 3.98
N ALA A 378 18.93 -3.44 2.67
CA ALA A 378 17.87 -3.78 1.72
C ALA A 378 17.58 -5.29 1.63
N LEU A 379 18.55 -6.15 1.94
CA LEU A 379 18.36 -7.61 1.99
C LEU A 379 18.15 -8.14 3.42
N MET A 380 18.76 -7.51 4.42
CA MET A 380 18.62 -7.91 5.83
C MET A 380 17.16 -7.91 6.28
N TRP A 381 16.40 -6.85 5.99
CA TRP A 381 15.00 -6.76 6.43
C TRP A 381 14.07 -7.79 5.80
N PRO A 382 14.13 -8.08 4.48
CA PRO A 382 13.44 -9.23 3.90
C PRO A 382 13.82 -10.58 4.54
N LEU A 383 15.09 -10.78 4.92
CA LEU A 383 15.53 -12.00 5.62
C LEU A 383 15.00 -12.06 7.06
N PHE A 384 14.94 -10.93 7.76
CA PHE A 384 14.27 -10.83 9.05
C PHE A 384 12.77 -11.15 8.92
N ALA A 385 12.09 -10.58 7.92
CA ALA A 385 10.69 -10.87 7.68
C ALA A 385 10.47 -12.36 7.38
N LEU A 386 11.39 -12.98 6.63
CA LEU A 386 11.38 -14.42 6.38
C LEU A 386 11.52 -15.23 7.68
N SER A 387 12.40 -14.85 8.62
CA SER A 387 12.54 -15.58 9.89
C SER A 387 11.24 -15.61 10.69
N ILE A 388 10.52 -14.48 10.74
CA ILE A 388 9.18 -14.39 11.37
C ILE A 388 8.18 -15.26 10.62
N VAL A 389 8.14 -15.17 9.29
CA VAL A 389 7.24 -16.00 8.47
C VAL A 389 7.48 -17.48 8.71
N LEU A 390 8.73 -17.93 8.85
CA LEU A 390 9.05 -19.33 9.13
C LEU A 390 8.58 -19.78 10.51
N LEU A 391 8.75 -18.95 11.54
CA LEU A 391 8.28 -19.24 12.90
C LEU A 391 6.75 -19.40 12.96
N ASP A 392 6.01 -18.59 12.19
CA ASP A 392 4.54 -18.65 12.13
C ASP A 392 4.00 -19.76 11.20
N SER A 393 4.85 -20.36 10.37
CA SER A 393 4.41 -21.24 9.28
C SER A 393 4.14 -22.67 9.76
N LYS A 394 2.93 -23.16 9.48
CA LYS A 394 2.63 -24.60 9.57
C LYS A 394 3.27 -25.41 8.44
N THR A 395 3.46 -24.77 7.29
CA THR A 395 4.06 -25.36 6.09
C THR A 395 5.24 -24.52 5.65
N THR A 396 6.41 -25.14 5.60
CA THR A 396 7.65 -24.47 5.23
C THR A 396 7.66 -24.16 3.72
N PRO A 397 7.89 -22.90 3.31
CA PRO A 397 8.02 -22.54 1.90
C PRO A 397 9.20 -23.27 1.24
N ALA A 398 9.10 -23.58 -0.06
CA ALA A 398 10.21 -24.17 -0.78
C ALA A 398 11.34 -23.14 -0.97
N VAL A 399 12.60 -23.54 -0.73
CA VAL A 399 13.77 -22.65 -0.87
C VAL A 399 13.82 -21.96 -2.25
N PRO A 400 13.59 -22.64 -3.39
CA PRO A 400 13.56 -21.97 -4.70
C PRO A 400 12.53 -20.84 -4.80
N THR A 401 11.37 -20.98 -4.16
CA THR A 401 10.31 -19.97 -4.11
C THR A 401 10.77 -18.76 -3.29
N VAL A 402 11.41 -19.00 -2.14
CA VAL A 402 12.00 -17.92 -1.31
C VAL A 402 13.06 -17.13 -2.07
N LEU A 403 13.98 -17.81 -2.77
CA LEU A 403 15.04 -17.15 -3.53
C LEU A 403 14.51 -16.26 -4.64
N ARG A 404 13.44 -16.73 -5.31
CA ARG A 404 12.73 -15.95 -6.33
C ARG A 404 12.01 -14.76 -5.74
N MET A 405 11.29 -14.95 -4.63
CA MET A 405 10.57 -13.89 -3.93
C MET A 405 11.53 -12.78 -3.46
N LEU A 406 12.64 -13.12 -2.82
CA LEU A 406 13.63 -12.15 -2.35
C LEU A 406 14.26 -11.33 -3.50
N ASN A 407 14.38 -11.91 -4.70
CA ASN A 407 14.89 -11.23 -5.89
C ASN A 407 13.78 -10.60 -6.76
N GLY A 408 12.53 -10.58 -6.30
CA GLY A 408 11.39 -10.07 -7.06
C GLY A 408 11.17 -10.79 -8.40
N ASP A 409 11.56 -12.06 -8.50
CA ASP A 409 11.39 -12.89 -9.70
C ASP A 409 10.10 -13.70 -9.63
N PHE A 410 9.00 -13.08 -10.05
CA PHE A 410 7.68 -13.72 -10.00
C PHE A 410 7.63 -15.02 -10.83
N ASP A 411 7.28 -16.13 -10.18
CA ASP A 411 7.28 -17.46 -10.80
C ASP A 411 5.90 -17.97 -11.25
N ASN A 412 4.92 -17.05 -11.31
CA ASN A 412 3.55 -17.36 -11.67
C ASN A 412 2.91 -18.41 -10.76
N SER A 413 3.12 -18.33 -9.45
CA SER A 413 2.50 -19.24 -8.47
C SER A 413 1.75 -18.51 -7.35
N TRP A 414 0.72 -19.17 -6.82
CA TRP A 414 0.02 -18.70 -5.62
C TRP A 414 0.88 -18.77 -4.37
N GLU A 415 1.83 -19.71 -4.31
CA GLU A 415 2.79 -19.82 -3.21
C GLU A 415 3.66 -18.56 -3.13
N PHE A 416 4.18 -18.09 -4.28
CA PHE A 416 4.92 -16.83 -4.34
C PHE A 416 4.08 -15.64 -3.89
N ILE A 417 2.85 -15.52 -4.40
CA ILE A 417 1.95 -14.40 -4.06
C ILE A 417 1.69 -14.37 -2.55
N HIS A 418 1.32 -15.50 -1.97
CA HIS A 418 1.03 -15.59 -0.55
C HIS A 418 2.28 -15.33 0.31
N LEU A 419 3.43 -15.89 -0.06
CA LEU A 419 4.69 -15.65 0.64
C LEU A 419 5.09 -14.16 0.59
N THR A 420 4.95 -13.52 -0.57
CA THR A 420 5.22 -12.08 -0.74
C THR A 420 4.32 -11.25 0.18
N ALA A 421 3.02 -11.55 0.21
CA ALA A 421 2.08 -10.88 1.11
C ALA A 421 2.47 -11.04 2.58
N ARG A 422 2.90 -12.24 3.00
CA ARG A 422 3.35 -12.47 4.39
C ARG A 422 4.59 -11.66 4.76
N LEU A 423 5.58 -11.57 3.87
CA LEU A 423 6.74 -10.70 4.12
C LEU A 423 6.35 -9.22 4.20
N GLN A 424 5.49 -8.76 3.28
CA GLN A 424 4.98 -7.39 3.33
C GLN A 424 4.23 -7.10 4.63
N ALA A 425 3.43 -8.06 5.14
CA ALA A 425 2.74 -7.92 6.41
C ALA A 425 3.70 -7.73 7.59
N VAL A 426 4.77 -8.53 7.67
CA VAL A 426 5.80 -8.38 8.72
C VAL A 426 6.51 -7.04 8.59
N LEU A 427 7.01 -6.72 7.40
CA LEU A 427 7.75 -5.48 7.15
C LEU A 427 6.91 -4.24 7.47
N TYR A 428 5.63 -4.24 7.09
CA TYR A 428 4.74 -3.13 7.39
C TYR A 428 4.40 -3.07 8.88
N SER A 429 4.26 -4.21 9.57
CA SER A 429 4.07 -4.24 11.02
C SER A 429 5.24 -3.61 11.78
N LEU A 430 6.48 -3.82 11.31
CA LEU A 430 7.67 -3.15 11.84
C LEU A 430 7.65 -1.63 11.59
N ARG A 431 7.10 -1.18 10.44
CA ARG A 431 6.89 0.26 10.17
C ARG A 431 5.89 0.88 11.14
N ILE A 432 4.77 0.18 11.41
CA ILE A 432 3.76 0.62 12.38
C ILE A 432 4.44 0.79 13.75
N LEU A 433 5.16 -0.23 14.21
CA LEU A 433 5.89 -0.19 15.49
C LEU A 433 6.88 0.98 15.56
N ARG A 434 7.71 1.16 14.53
CA ARG A 434 8.68 2.28 14.47
C ARG A 434 8.00 3.64 14.62
N GLN A 435 6.93 3.87 13.86
CA GLN A 435 6.24 5.16 13.85
C GLN A 435 5.51 5.43 15.17
N VAL A 436 4.91 4.39 15.76
CA VAL A 436 4.29 4.48 17.09
C VAL A 436 5.32 4.81 18.16
N ILE A 437 6.47 4.12 18.19
CA ILE A 437 7.56 4.44 19.13
C ILE A 437 7.99 5.90 18.93
N THR A 438 8.17 6.35 17.68
CA THR A 438 8.57 7.73 17.37
C THR A 438 7.61 8.77 17.95
N VAL A 439 6.29 8.54 17.84
CA VAL A 439 5.29 9.45 18.43
C VAL A 439 5.28 9.36 19.95
N ARG A 440 5.44 8.16 20.52
CA ARG A 440 5.51 7.99 21.98
C ARG A 440 6.70 8.73 22.59
N GLU A 441 7.87 8.66 21.95
CA GLU A 441 9.05 9.41 22.41
C GLU A 441 8.81 10.92 22.34
N ALA A 442 8.16 11.41 21.28
CA ALA A 442 7.81 12.83 21.17
C ALA A 442 6.82 13.29 22.25
N LEU A 443 5.83 12.46 22.60
CA LEU A 443 4.84 12.75 23.65
C LEU A 443 5.45 12.83 25.05
N LYS A 444 6.51 12.05 25.33
CA LYS A 444 7.14 12.01 26.66
C LYS A 444 8.06 13.22 26.92
N GLY A 445 8.49 13.95 25.90
CA GLY A 445 9.52 14.99 26.04
C GLY A 445 10.84 14.44 26.59
N HIS A 446 11.80 15.32 26.89
CA HIS A 446 13.11 14.93 27.45
C HIS A 446 13.07 14.49 28.92
N ASP A 447 11.91 14.17 29.50
CA ASP A 447 11.82 13.60 30.84
C ASP A 447 12.44 12.19 30.84
N LYS A 448 13.74 12.16 31.13
CA LYS A 448 14.66 11.00 31.18
C LYS A 448 14.32 9.98 32.27
N THR A 449 13.08 9.91 32.71
CA THR A 449 12.65 9.01 33.76
C THR A 449 11.64 8.03 33.18
N SER A 450 12.14 6.86 32.74
CA SER A 450 11.39 5.62 32.44
C SER A 450 10.80 5.38 31.05
N THR A 451 11.43 5.82 29.95
CA THR A 451 11.25 5.04 28.71
C THR A 451 12.13 3.79 28.81
N ASP A 452 11.52 2.60 28.72
CA ASP A 452 12.24 1.34 28.69
C ASP A 452 13.36 1.40 27.65
N ASP A 453 14.60 1.15 28.07
CA ASP A 453 15.80 1.14 27.22
C ASP A 453 15.58 0.35 25.92
N VAL A 454 14.75 -0.70 26.02
CA VAL A 454 14.34 -1.58 24.93
C VAL A 454 13.60 -0.86 23.80
N THR A 455 12.63 0.04 24.08
CA THR A 455 11.87 0.71 23.00
C THR A 455 12.72 1.73 22.26
N LEU A 456 13.62 2.41 22.97
CA LEU A 456 14.59 3.33 22.37
C LEU A 456 15.58 2.56 21.49
N GLN A 457 16.09 1.42 21.98
CA GLN A 457 16.97 0.55 21.21
C GLN A 457 16.27 -0.01 19.96
N MET A 458 15.01 -0.43 20.08
CA MET A 458 14.18 -0.85 18.94
C MET A 458 14.04 0.27 17.92
N SER A 459 13.71 1.50 18.35
CA SER A 459 13.60 2.66 17.46
C SER A 459 14.88 2.88 16.64
N LYS A 460 16.04 2.76 17.29
CA LYS A 460 17.34 2.90 16.64
C LYS A 460 17.57 1.83 15.57
N GLU A 461 17.31 0.55 15.87
CA GLU A 461 17.45 -0.52 14.87
C GLU A 461 16.47 -0.33 13.71
N LEU A 462 15.19 -0.07 14.02
CA LEU A 462 14.12 0.11 13.05
C LEU A 462 14.30 1.37 12.19
N SER A 463 15.07 2.36 12.63
CA SER A 463 15.41 3.55 11.82
C SER A 463 16.08 3.19 10.49
N SER A 464 16.70 2.01 10.42
CA SER A 464 17.36 1.48 9.24
C SER A 464 16.43 0.74 8.27
N LEU A 465 15.12 0.68 8.57
CA LEU A 465 14.12 0.10 7.68
C LEU A 465 14.09 0.86 6.34
N PRO A 466 14.29 0.17 5.20
CA PRO A 466 14.20 0.75 3.86
C PRO A 466 12.79 1.27 3.55
N SER A 467 12.64 2.10 2.51
CA SER A 467 11.33 2.62 2.09
C SER A 467 10.39 1.50 1.58
N ILE A 468 9.09 1.79 1.49
CA ILE A 468 8.14 0.87 0.82
C ILE A 468 8.60 0.62 -0.63
N ALA A 469 9.01 1.68 -1.33
CA ALA A 469 9.47 1.60 -2.71
C ALA A 469 10.70 0.71 -2.90
N ASP A 470 11.56 0.63 -1.88
CA ASP A 470 12.76 -0.18 -1.92
C ASP A 470 12.54 -1.66 -1.60
N THR A 471 11.48 -2.01 -0.87
CA THR A 471 11.41 -3.35 -0.24
C THR A 471 10.19 -4.14 -0.69
N PHE A 472 9.10 -3.46 -1.01
CA PHE A 472 7.83 -4.10 -1.30
C PHE A 472 7.78 -4.43 -2.79
N THR A 473 7.87 -5.71 -3.10
CA THR A 473 7.77 -6.21 -4.47
C THR A 473 6.32 -6.52 -4.84
N VAL A 474 5.94 -6.20 -6.07
CA VAL A 474 4.61 -6.50 -6.64
C VAL A 474 4.73 -7.64 -7.66
N PRO A 475 3.87 -8.67 -7.63
CA PRO A 475 3.90 -9.75 -8.62
C PRO A 475 3.82 -9.23 -10.06
N GLY A 476 4.82 -9.60 -10.88
CA GLY A 476 4.92 -9.19 -12.29
C GLY A 476 5.67 -7.88 -12.55
N GLN A 477 6.25 -7.25 -11.52
CA GLN A 477 7.16 -6.12 -11.71
C GLN A 477 8.53 -6.56 -12.25
N THR A 478 9.40 -5.60 -12.59
CA THR A 478 10.80 -5.90 -12.94
C THR A 478 11.54 -6.52 -11.76
N ARG A 479 12.33 -7.55 -12.07
CA ARG A 479 13.19 -8.24 -11.10
C ARG A 479 14.10 -7.27 -10.37
N LYS A 480 14.16 -7.40 -9.05
CA LYS A 480 15.04 -6.64 -8.18
C LYS A 480 16.05 -7.60 -7.56
N ILE A 481 17.18 -7.80 -8.24
CA ILE A 481 18.21 -8.73 -7.78
C ILE A 481 18.91 -8.12 -6.56
N LEU A 482 18.63 -8.65 -5.37
CA LEU A 482 19.24 -8.23 -4.11
C LEU A 482 20.58 -8.93 -3.87
N ALA A 483 20.70 -10.19 -4.30
CA ALA A 483 21.93 -10.96 -4.22
C ALA A 483 21.97 -12.08 -5.27
N GLN A 484 23.19 -12.54 -5.58
CA GLN A 484 23.38 -13.71 -6.43
C GLN A 484 22.77 -14.96 -5.79
N HIS A 485 22.22 -15.84 -6.63
CA HIS A 485 21.41 -16.98 -6.19
C HIS A 485 22.13 -17.92 -5.21
N GLU A 486 23.41 -18.22 -5.42
CA GLU A 486 24.18 -19.12 -4.52
C GLU A 486 24.44 -18.48 -3.15
N VAL A 487 24.79 -17.20 -3.13
CA VAL A 487 25.00 -16.44 -1.88
C VAL A 487 23.69 -16.37 -1.09
N LEU A 488 22.60 -16.06 -1.78
CA LEU A 488 21.28 -15.95 -1.19
C LEU A 488 20.77 -17.30 -0.66
N ARG A 489 21.03 -18.40 -1.37
CA ARG A 489 20.70 -19.76 -0.90
C ARG A 489 21.33 -20.06 0.45
N ASN A 490 22.63 -19.81 0.60
CA ASN A 490 23.32 -20.09 1.85
C ASN A 490 22.69 -19.30 3.02
N MET A 491 22.39 -18.02 2.79
CA MET A 491 21.73 -17.16 3.79
C MET A 491 20.34 -17.68 4.17
N VAL A 492 19.53 -18.06 3.17
CA VAL A 492 18.19 -18.61 3.41
C VAL A 492 18.26 -19.93 4.20
N GLU A 493 19.18 -20.83 3.85
CA GLU A 493 19.35 -22.09 4.57
C GLU A 493 19.83 -21.88 6.02
N GLU A 494 20.67 -20.87 6.28
CA GLU A 494 21.03 -20.46 7.65
C GLU A 494 19.81 -19.98 8.44
N ILE A 495 18.95 -19.15 7.84
CA ILE A 495 17.73 -18.66 8.49
C ILE A 495 16.77 -19.82 8.80
N TYR A 496 16.61 -20.78 7.88
CA TYR A 496 15.78 -21.98 8.13
C TYR A 496 16.29 -22.77 9.34
N LYS A 497 17.60 -23.00 9.42
CA LYS A 497 18.23 -23.70 10.55
C LYS A 497 18.05 -22.92 11.85
N ALA A 498 18.25 -21.61 11.82
CA ALA A 498 18.09 -20.75 13.00
C ALA A 498 16.64 -20.72 13.51
N SER A 499 15.66 -20.77 12.61
CA SER A 499 14.24 -20.89 12.94
C SER A 499 13.82 -22.30 13.39
N GLY A 500 14.74 -23.27 13.42
CA GLY A 500 14.45 -24.66 13.80
C GLY A 500 13.57 -25.41 12.79
N VAL A 501 13.51 -24.94 11.54
CA VAL A 501 12.63 -25.49 10.50
C VAL A 501 13.41 -26.39 9.55
N GLU A 502 12.92 -27.60 9.29
CA GLU A 502 13.51 -28.50 8.30
C GLU A 502 13.44 -27.91 6.89
N ILE A 503 14.56 -27.95 6.17
CA ILE A 503 14.63 -27.50 4.78
C ILE A 503 13.86 -28.50 3.90
N PRO A 504 12.79 -28.07 3.20
CA PRO A 504 12.02 -28.98 2.35
C PRO A 504 12.89 -29.59 1.26
N VAL A 505 12.91 -30.92 1.19
CA VAL A 505 13.71 -31.63 0.18
C VAL A 505 13.05 -31.45 -1.19
N ASP A 506 13.76 -30.82 -2.11
CA ASP A 506 13.26 -30.51 -3.45
C ASP A 506 13.00 -31.81 -4.26
N HIS A 507 11.75 -32.28 -4.30
CA HIS A 507 11.37 -33.53 -4.98
C HIS A 507 11.69 -33.51 -6.48
N ALA A 508 11.77 -32.33 -7.10
CA ALA A 508 12.20 -32.15 -8.48
C ALA A 508 13.68 -32.51 -8.68
N SER A 509 14.54 -32.19 -7.70
CA SER A 509 15.96 -32.54 -7.68
C SER A 509 16.14 -34.07 -7.58
N ILE A 510 15.32 -34.76 -6.78
CA ILE A 510 15.34 -36.23 -6.68
C ILE A 510 14.94 -36.87 -8.01
N LYS A 511 13.87 -36.40 -8.67
CA LYS A 511 13.48 -36.92 -10.01
C LYS A 511 14.56 -36.64 -11.07
N LYS A 512 15.20 -35.46 -11.04
CA LYS A 512 16.29 -35.09 -11.97
C LYS A 512 17.56 -35.93 -11.73
N LYS A 513 17.98 -36.10 -10.47
CA LYS A 513 19.07 -37.02 -10.08
C LYS A 513 18.78 -38.46 -10.46
N LYS A 514 17.54 -38.94 -10.25
CA LYS A 514 17.12 -40.31 -10.62
C LYS A 514 17.08 -40.51 -12.14
N LYS A 515 16.69 -39.48 -12.90
CA LYS A 515 16.74 -39.49 -14.37
C LYS A 515 18.19 -39.50 -14.89
N GLN A 516 19.06 -38.65 -14.35
CA GLN A 516 20.49 -38.60 -14.71
C GLN A 516 21.23 -39.89 -14.34
N SER A 517 20.93 -40.48 -13.18
CA SER A 517 21.46 -41.79 -12.77
C SER A 517 21.06 -42.90 -13.75
N ARG A 518 19.77 -42.99 -14.13
CA ARG A 518 19.29 -43.96 -15.13
C ARG A 518 19.93 -43.77 -16.51
N GLU A 519 20.20 -42.53 -16.89
CA GLU A 519 20.82 -42.20 -18.16
C GLU A 519 22.33 -42.53 -18.19
N ALA A 520 23.03 -42.28 -17.08
CA ALA A 520 24.42 -42.70 -16.89
C ALA A 520 24.56 -44.23 -16.89
N GLU A 521 23.63 -44.94 -16.24
CA GLU A 521 23.60 -46.40 -16.21
C GLU A 521 23.32 -47.00 -17.60
N ARG A 522 22.42 -46.39 -18.38
CA ARG A 522 22.19 -46.76 -19.79
C ARG A 522 23.44 -46.54 -20.65
N LYS A 523 24.16 -45.42 -20.48
CA LYS A 523 25.41 -45.16 -21.20
C LYS A 523 26.49 -46.17 -20.84
N LYS A 524 26.64 -46.53 -19.57
CA LYS A 524 27.58 -47.55 -19.09
C LYS A 524 27.29 -48.93 -19.69
N LYS A 525 26.03 -49.38 -19.66
CA LYS A 525 25.62 -50.66 -20.29
C LYS A 525 25.89 -50.69 -21.80
N LYS A 526 25.67 -49.57 -22.51
CA LYS A 526 25.94 -49.48 -23.95
C LYS A 526 27.43 -49.51 -24.27
N GLN A 527 28.27 -49.02 -23.36
CA GLN A 527 29.73 -49.05 -23.47
C GLN A 527 30.30 -50.45 -23.20
N GLU A 528 29.77 -51.15 -22.19
CA GLU A 528 30.11 -52.55 -21.89
C GLU A 528 29.69 -53.51 -23.02
N GLN A 529 28.53 -53.29 -23.65
CA GLN A 529 28.10 -54.05 -24.83
C GLN A 529 29.02 -53.83 -26.05
N ARG A 530 29.51 -52.61 -26.26
CA ARG A 530 30.47 -52.30 -27.34
C ARG A 530 31.84 -52.91 -27.10
N GLN A 531 32.26 -53.09 -25.84
CA GLN A 531 33.51 -53.77 -25.51
C GLN A 531 33.42 -55.29 -25.69
N ARG A 532 32.25 -55.90 -25.43
CA ARG A 532 32.00 -57.33 -25.69
C ARG A 532 31.78 -57.69 -27.16
N ALA A 533 31.49 -56.71 -28.01
CA ALA A 533 31.25 -56.90 -29.44
C ALA A 533 32.49 -56.70 -30.33
N LYS A 534 33.70 -56.54 -29.77
CA LYS A 534 34.93 -56.57 -30.57
C LYS A 534 35.17 -58.01 -31.05
N PRO A 535 35.14 -58.29 -32.37
CA PRO A 535 35.51 -59.61 -32.88
C PRO A 535 37.01 -59.83 -32.64
N GLN A 536 37.40 -60.99 -32.10
CA GLN A 536 38.75 -61.49 -32.26
C GLN A 536 38.99 -61.67 -33.77
N THR A 537 39.78 -60.79 -34.36
CA THR A 537 40.36 -61.02 -35.69
C THR A 537 41.31 -62.21 -35.55
N SER A 538 40.87 -63.42 -35.94
CA SER A 538 41.82 -64.50 -36.20
C SER A 538 42.58 -64.12 -37.48
N ASN A 539 43.89 -64.00 -37.35
CA ASN A 539 44.77 -63.70 -38.46
C ASN A 539 44.88 -64.95 -39.35
N VAL A 540 44.25 -64.93 -40.52
CA VAL A 540 44.21 -66.06 -41.47
C VAL A 540 45.54 -66.24 -42.23
N TYR A 541 46.54 -65.37 -42.00
CA TYR A 541 47.84 -65.40 -42.69
C TYR A 541 48.99 -66.01 -41.89
N ALA A 542 48.73 -66.71 -40.78
CA ALA A 542 49.78 -67.36 -39.97
C ALA A 542 50.25 -68.75 -40.46
N MET A 543 49.95 -69.15 -41.71
CA MET A 543 50.28 -70.48 -42.27
C MET A 543 51.15 -70.42 -43.54
N LEU A 544 52.06 -69.46 -43.65
CA LEU A 544 53.03 -69.38 -44.76
C LEU A 544 54.50 -69.32 -44.33
N ASP A 545 54.82 -69.83 -43.14
CA ASP A 545 56.21 -70.14 -42.75
C ASP A 545 56.30 -71.59 -42.22
N SER A 546 56.13 -72.58 -43.10
CA SER A 546 56.88 -73.87 -43.11
C SER A 546 56.67 -74.61 -44.43
#